data_AF-A0A3M1PA91-F1
#
_entry.id   AF-A0A3M1PA91-F1
#
_cell.length_a   1.000
_cell.length_b   1.000
_cell.length_c   1.000
_cell.angle_alpha   90.00
_cell.angle_beta   90.00
_cell.angle_gamma   90.00
#
_symmetry.space_group_name_H-M   'P 1'
#
loop_
_entity.id
_entity.type
_entity.pdbx_description
1 polymer ?
#
loop_
_entity_poly.entity_id
_entity_poly.type
_entity_poly.pdbx_seq_one_letter_code
_entity_poly.pdbx_strand_id
1 'polypeptide(L)' 'DEEIAEEIRQQISLRLGVPVSDVVLVPKGTLKKTSSGKRRHRYYRELYLKGELERYRGTNHVKVA' A
#
# COMPACT_ATOMS: atom_id res chain seq x y z
N ASP A 1 11.55 2.17 -0.85
CA ASP A 1 10.12 2.13 -1.21
C ASP A 1 9.81 1.06 -2.24
N GLU A 2 10.40 1.12 -3.43
CA GLU A 2 10.14 0.12 -4.48
C GLU A 2 10.54 -1.31 -4.07
N GLU A 3 11.66 -1.47 -3.35
CA GLU A 3 12.09 -2.77 -2.82
C GLU A 3 11.03 -3.44 -1.94
N ILE A 4 10.39 -2.68 -1.04
CA ILE A 4 9.32 -3.18 -0.16
C ILE A 4 8.10 -3.60 -1.00
N ALA A 5 7.74 -2.80 -2.00
CA ALA A 5 6.63 -3.10 -2.88
C ALA A 5 6.87 -4.40 -3.66
N GLU A 6 8.09 -4.59 -4.17
CA GLU A 6 8.50 -5.79 -4.89
C GLU A 6 8.51 -7.04 -4.01
N GLU A 7 9.05 -6.94 -2.80
CA GLU A 7 9.02 -8.06 -1.83
C GLU A 7 7.58 -8.49 -1.51
N ILE A 8 6.67 -7.53 -1.30
CA ILE A 8 5.25 -7.81 -1.08
C ILE A 8 4.63 -8.53 -2.28
N ARG A 9 4.90 -8.08 -3.51
CA ARG A 9 4.38 -8.72 -4.74
C ARG A 9 4.87 -10.17 -4.84
N GLN A 10 6.16 -10.40 -4.61
CA GLN A 10 6.75 -11.74 -4.69
C GLN A 10 6.16 -12.67 -3.61
N GLN A 11 6.11 -12.23 -2.35
CA GLN A 11 5.60 -13.04 -1.26
C GLN A 11 4.11 -13.38 -1.43
N ILE A 12 3.30 -12.46 -1.93
CA ILE A 12 1.88 -12.72 -2.22
C ILE A 12 1.75 -13.74 -3.36
N SER A 13 2.49 -13.54 -4.45
CA SER A 13 2.45 -14.47 -5.59
C SER A 13 2.87 -15.89 -5.18
N LEU A 14 3.94 -16.03 -4.39
CA LEU A 14 4.45 -17.32 -3.93
C LEU A 14 3.48 -18.04 -2.97
N ARG A 15 2.83 -17.30 -2.05
CA ARG A 15 2.00 -17.91 -1.00
C ARG A 15 0.54 -18.11 -1.42
N LEU A 16 0.00 -17.21 -2.24
CA LEU A 16 -1.41 -17.20 -2.61
C LEU A 16 -1.65 -17.56 -4.08
N GLY A 17 -0.59 -17.68 -4.89
CA GLY A 17 -0.70 -18.05 -6.31
C GLY A 17 -1.34 -16.97 -7.19
N VAL A 18 -1.49 -15.74 -6.70
CA VAL A 18 -2.11 -14.63 -7.41
C VAL A 18 -1.12 -13.48 -7.54
N PRO A 19 -0.83 -13.01 -8.76
CA PRO A 19 0.05 -11.85 -8.95
C PRO A 19 -0.63 -10.56 -8.48
N VAL A 20 0.14 -9.67 -7.85
CA VAL A 20 -0.33 -8.35 -7.44
C VAL A 20 0.11 -7.32 -8.47
N SER A 21 -0.86 -6.64 -9.09
CA SER A 21 -0.59 -5.67 -10.16
C SER A 21 -0.03 -4.33 -9.66
N ASP A 22 -0.48 -3.81 -8.52
CA ASP A 22 0.04 -2.58 -7.92
C ASP A 22 0.10 -2.68 -6.40
N VAL A 23 1.14 -2.09 -5.82
CA VAL A 23 1.34 -1.94 -4.37
C VAL A 23 1.57 -0.46 -4.09
N VAL A 24 0.57 0.17 -3.47
CA VAL A 24 0.65 1.59 -3.13
C VAL A 24 1.03 1.75 -1.67
N LEU A 25 2.25 2.24 -1.42
CA LEU A 25 2.66 2.70 -0.10
C LEU A 25 1.99 4.04 0.20
N VAL A 26 1.50 4.21 1.43
CA VAL A 26 0.80 5.43 1.88
C VAL A 26 1.38 5.90 3.22
N PRO A 27 1.33 7.20 3.55
CA PRO A 27 1.78 7.69 4.85
C PRO A 27 1.07 7.02 6.03
N LYS A 28 1.73 7.03 7.19
CA LYS A 28 1.13 6.54 8.42
C LYS A 28 -0.11 7.37 8.76
N GLY A 29 -1.23 6.70 8.99
CA GLY A 29 -2.49 7.35 9.36
C GLY A 29 -3.42 7.68 8.19
N THR A 30 -3.02 7.45 6.94
CA THR A 30 -3.86 7.62 5.74
C THR A 30 -5.05 6.66 5.74
N LEU A 31 -4.83 5.38 6.09
CA LEU A 31 -5.89 4.35 6.11
C LEU A 31 -6.78 4.43 7.36
N LYS A 32 -7.65 5.44 7.41
CA LYS A 32 -8.72 5.60 8.41
C LYS A 32 -9.74 4.45 8.39
N LYS A 33 -10.26 4.15 9.57
CA LYS A 33 -11.32 3.18 9.82
C LYS A 33 -12.70 3.86 9.90
N THR A 34 -13.77 3.07 9.81
CA THR A 34 -15.12 3.50 10.17
C THR A 34 -15.23 3.72 11.69
N SER A 35 -16.32 4.31 12.16
CA SER A 35 -16.61 4.48 13.60
C SER A 35 -16.54 3.14 14.37
N SER A 36 -16.92 2.04 13.73
CA SER A 36 -16.82 0.67 14.26
C SER A 36 -15.46 -0.01 14.06
N GLY A 37 -14.46 0.68 13.52
CA GLY A 37 -13.08 0.17 13.37
C GLY A 37 -12.80 -0.63 12.09
N LYS A 38 -13.74 -0.75 11.16
CA LYS A 38 -13.54 -1.46 9.88
C LYS A 38 -12.76 -0.60 8.89
N ARG A 39 -11.92 -1.22 8.06
CA ARG A 39 -11.24 -0.48 6.98
C ARG A 39 -12.24 -0.04 5.91
N ARG A 40 -12.07 1.17 5.37
CA ARG A 40 -12.96 1.74 4.33
C ARG A 40 -12.53 1.32 2.92
N HIS A 41 -12.54 0.02 2.61
CA HIS A 41 -11.97 -0.51 1.35
C HIS A 41 -12.53 0.19 0.08
N ARG A 42 -13.85 0.39 -0.01
CA ARG A 42 -14.48 1.04 -1.18
C ARG A 42 -14.00 2.49 -1.37
N TYR A 43 -13.92 3.24 -0.26
CA TYR A 43 -13.44 4.63 -0.28
C TYR A 43 -12.00 4.74 -0.82
N TYR A 44 -11.08 3.90 -0.34
CA TYR A 44 -9.70 3.94 -0.83
C TYR A 44 -9.56 3.42 -2.27
N ARG A 45 -10.42 2.48 -2.69
CA ARG A 45 -10.50 2.07 -4.10
C ARG A 45 -10.90 3.25 -4.98
N GLU A 46 -11.91 4.02 -4.60
CA GLU A 46 -12.34 5.20 -5.35
C GLU A 46 -11.23 6.25 -5.47
N LEU A 47 -10.56 6.57 -4.35
CA LEU A 47 -9.41 7.49 -4.37
C LEU A 47 -8.28 6.97 -5.26
N TYR A 48 -7.97 5.67 -5.19
CA TYR A 48 -6.94 5.05 -6.02
C TYR A 48 -7.29 5.19 -7.51
N LEU A 49 -8.52 4.85 -7.90
CA LEU A 49 -8.97 4.91 -9.29
C LEU A 49 -9.01 6.35 -9.83
N LYS A 50 -9.25 7.34 -8.97
CA LYS A 50 -9.20 8.78 -9.33
C LYS A 50 -7.78 9.36 -9.34
N GLY A 51 -6.78 8.62 -8.87
CA GLY A 51 -5.42 9.14 -8.67
C GLY A 51 -5.30 10.11 -7.48
N GLU A 52 -6.31 10.19 -6.62
CA GLU A 52 -6.39 11.06 -5.45
C GLU A 52 -5.84 10.40 -4.17
N LEU A 53 -5.48 9.10 -4.23
CA LEU A 53 -4.89 8.41 -3.10
C LEU A 53 -3.47 8.92 -2.84
N GLU A 54 -3.26 9.51 -1.66
CA GLU A 54 -1.97 10.00 -1.22
C GLU A 54 -0.93 8.87 -1.20
N ARG A 55 0.12 9.01 -2.01
CA ARG A 55 1.23 8.07 -2.09
C ARG A 55 2.35 8.50 -1.15
N TYR A 56 2.94 7.55 -0.45
CA TYR A 56 4.16 7.78 0.32
C TYR A 56 5.29 8.15 -0.63
N ARG A 57 5.95 9.28 -0.34
CA ARG A 57 7.18 9.71 -1.02
C ARG A 57 8.28 9.63 0.02
N GLY A 58 8.93 8.47 0.14
CA GLY A 58 10.05 8.31 1.05
C GLY A 58 11.21 9.21 0.66
N THR A 59 11.88 9.76 1.66
CA THR A 59 13.28 10.15 1.54
C THR A 59 14.09 8.87 1.72
N ASN A 60 14.94 8.50 0.75
CA ASN A 60 15.83 7.33 0.81
C ASN A 60 16.58 7.28 2.14
N HIS A 61 16.06 6.54 3.12
CA HIS A 61 16.78 6.22 4.34
C HIS A 61 17.45 4.87 4.13
N VAL A 62 18.60 4.90 3.46
CA VAL A 62 19.54 3.79 3.53
C VAL A 62 20.04 3.74 4.96
N LYS A 63 19.49 2.85 5.78
CA LYS A 63 20.13 2.45 7.03
C LYS A 63 20.98 1.22 6.72
N VAL A 64 22.27 1.47 6.48
CA VAL A 64 23.30 0.45 6.57
C VAL A 64 23.56 0.22 8.07
N ALA A 65 23.40 -1.01 8.53
CA ALA A 65 23.93 -1.50 9.79
C ALA A 65 24.32 -2.97 9.59
#